data_AF-A0A5E9D7X0-F1
#
_entry.id   AF-A0A5E9D7X0-F1
#
_cell.length_a   1.000
_cell.length_b   1.000
_cell.length_c   1.000
_cell.angle_alpha   90.00
_cell.angle_beta   90.00
_cell.angle_gamma   90.00
#
_symmetry.space_group_name_H-M   'P 1'
#
loop_
_entity.id
_entity.type
_entity.pdbx_description
1 polymer ?
#
loop_
_entity_poly.entity_id
_entity_poly.type
_entity_poly.pdbx_seq_one_letter_code
_entity_poly.pdbx_strand_id
1 'polypeptide(L)'
;MSYDTTTKPTSTDSWRLKVDRAWRSDQMRQRFENESGISPVDETSPAQIESGEVADYYEQFAAWAIKTLGIRDEVPAYARPD
;
A
#
# COMPACT_ATOMS: atom_id res chain seq x y z
N MET A 1 4.11 5.87 -37.28
CA MET A 1 4.10 4.61 -36.51
C MET A 1 3.77 4.96 -35.08
N SER A 2 2.54 4.67 -34.65
CA SER A 2 2.05 4.92 -33.29
C SER A 2 2.58 3.82 -32.38
N TYR A 3 3.27 4.17 -31.31
CA TYR A 3 3.57 3.24 -30.22
C TYR A 3 2.33 3.16 -29.35
N ASP A 4 1.53 2.12 -29.60
CA ASP A 4 0.50 1.67 -28.67
C ASP A 4 1.20 1.11 -27.43
N THR A 5 1.48 1.97 -26.45
CA THR A 5 1.87 1.55 -25.10
C THR A 5 0.62 1.07 -24.36
N THR A 6 -0.01 0.00 -24.85
CA THR A 6 -0.83 -0.85 -23.98
C THR A 6 0.15 -1.62 -23.11
N THR A 7 0.61 -0.97 -22.03
CA THR A 7 1.37 -1.60 -20.97
C THR A 7 0.43 -2.62 -20.33
N LYS A 8 0.48 -3.87 -20.80
CA LYS A 8 -0.09 -4.99 -20.05
C LYS A 8 0.45 -4.87 -18.63
N PRO A 9 -0.38 -4.80 -17.59
CA PRO A 9 0.12 -4.84 -16.22
C PRO A 9 0.87 -6.16 -16.09
N THR A 10 2.20 -6.09 -16.08
CA THR A 10 3.03 -7.21 -15.69
C THR A 10 2.64 -7.51 -14.24
N SER A 11 2.54 -8.78 -13.85
CA SER A 11 2.04 -9.16 -12.52
C SER A 11 2.72 -8.43 -11.35
N THR A 12 3.93 -7.91 -11.57
CA THR A 12 4.68 -7.03 -10.67
C THR A 12 3.97 -5.71 -10.30
N ASP A 13 3.14 -5.15 -11.18
CA ASP A 13 2.32 -3.96 -10.89
C ASP A 13 0.96 -4.31 -10.27
N SER A 14 0.49 -5.54 -10.45
CA SER A 14 -0.86 -5.94 -10.02
C SER A 14 -1.03 -5.94 -8.49
N TRP A 15 0.00 -6.38 -7.74
CA TRP A 15 -0.07 -6.35 -6.26
C TRP A 15 0.02 -4.92 -5.72
N ARG A 16 0.88 -4.07 -6.32
CA ARG A 16 0.99 -2.65 -5.94
C ARG A 16 -0.33 -1.93 -6.14
N LEU A 17 -0.95 -2.09 -7.32
CA LEU A 17 -2.26 -1.50 -7.60
C LEU A 17 -3.35 -1.95 -6.59
N LYS A 18 -3.29 -3.19 -6.09
CA LYS A 18 -4.21 -3.66 -5.05
C LYS A 18 -3.95 -3.00 -3.71
N VAL A 19 -2.68 -2.84 -3.31
CA VAL A 19 -2.29 -2.13 -2.08
C VAL A 19 -2.64 -0.64 -2.18
N ASP A 20 -2.31 0.04 -3.28
CA ASP A 20 -2.68 1.43 -3.55
C ASP A 20 -4.20 1.65 -3.52
N ARG A 21 -4.96 0.71 -4.10
CA ARG A 21 -6.43 0.76 -4.05
C ARG A 21 -6.95 0.57 -2.62
N ALA A 22 -6.32 -0.29 -1.83
CA ALA A 22 -6.66 -0.45 -0.42
C ALA A 22 -6.29 0.81 0.38
N TRP A 23 -5.13 1.42 0.12
CA TRP A 23 -4.68 2.66 0.75
C TRP A 23 -5.68 3.80 0.56
N ARG A 24 -6.17 3.98 -0.68
CA ARG A 24 -7.18 5.00 -1.00
C ARG A 24 -8.58 4.70 -0.44
N SER A 25 -8.79 3.51 0.13
CA SER A 25 -10.08 3.13 0.72
C SER A 25 -10.06 3.47 2.20
N ASP A 26 -10.83 4.50 2.56
CA ASP A 26 -11.02 4.93 3.95
C ASP A 26 -11.47 3.77 4.86
N GLN A 27 -12.35 2.90 4.35
CA GLN A 27 -12.79 1.69 5.06
C GLN A 27 -11.63 0.74 5.38
N MET A 28 -10.68 0.57 4.47
CA MET A 28 -9.53 -0.32 4.68
C MET A 28 -8.52 0.29 5.65
N ARG A 29 -8.30 1.61 5.58
CA ARG A 29 -7.48 2.34 6.54
C ARG A 29 -8.05 2.27 7.95
N GLN A 30 -9.33 2.55 8.13
CA GLN A 30 -10.00 2.40 9.43
C GLN A 30 -9.89 0.97 9.96
N ARG A 31 -10.03 -0.04 9.09
CA ARG A 31 -9.90 -1.43 9.49
C ARG A 31 -8.47 -1.75 9.94
N PHE A 32 -7.47 -1.29 9.21
CA PHE A 32 -6.07 -1.40 9.59
C PHE A 32 -5.81 -0.75 10.96
N GLU A 33 -6.27 0.49 11.16
CA GLU A 33 -6.11 1.25 12.41
C GLU A 33 -6.74 0.49 13.60
N ASN A 34 -7.93 -0.07 13.41
CA ASN A 34 -8.60 -0.87 14.44
C ASN A 34 -7.90 -2.20 14.74
N GLU A 35 -7.38 -2.90 13.72
CA GLU A 35 -6.72 -4.22 13.90
C GLU A 35 -5.28 -4.09 14.41
N SER A 36 -4.57 -3.04 14.01
CA SER A 36 -3.16 -2.81 14.37
C SER A 36 -2.98 -1.95 15.62
N GLY A 37 -4.00 -1.17 16.00
CA GLY A 37 -3.90 -0.17 17.07
C GLY A 37 -3.07 1.06 16.68
N ILE A 38 -2.72 1.20 15.41
CA ILE A 38 -1.95 2.34 14.89
C ILE A 38 -2.89 3.53 14.70
N SER A 39 -2.43 4.71 15.14
CA SER A 39 -3.17 5.95 14.97
C SER A 39 -3.21 6.38 13.49
N PRO A 40 -4.32 6.96 13.02
CA PRO A 40 -4.38 7.55 11.69
C PRO A 40 -3.33 8.64 11.51
N VAL A 41 -2.69 8.66 10.35
CA VAL A 41 -1.82 9.77 9.92
C VAL A 41 -2.59 10.77 9.07
N ASP A 42 -2.17 12.03 9.15
CA ASP A 42 -2.61 13.10 8.27
C ASP A 42 -1.59 13.27 7.13
N GLU A 43 -1.94 12.71 5.97
CA GLU A 43 -1.16 12.79 4.72
C GLU A 43 -1.03 14.24 4.18
N THR A 44 -1.73 15.21 4.76
CA THR A 44 -1.64 16.63 4.38
C THR A 44 -0.76 17.45 5.31
N SER A 45 -0.37 16.89 6.47
CA SER A 45 0.44 17.58 7.47
C SER A 45 1.93 17.53 7.09
N PRO A 46 2.57 18.68 6.78
CA PRO A 46 3.99 18.70 6.43
C PRO A 46 4.87 18.13 7.55
N ALA A 47 4.51 18.38 8.81
CA ALA A 47 5.25 17.89 9.96
C ALA A 47 5.31 16.35 10.03
N GLN A 48 4.22 15.66 9.69
CA GLN A 48 4.17 14.19 9.67
C GLN A 48 4.82 13.59 8.41
N ILE A 49 4.81 14.33 7.31
CA ILE A 49 5.51 13.95 6.09
C ILE A 49 7.03 14.06 6.30
N GLU A 50 7.49 15.17 6.87
CA GLU A 50 8.92 15.43 7.14
C GLU A 50 9.48 14.55 8.26
N SER A 51 8.66 14.16 9.24
CA SER A 51 9.07 13.23 10.30
C SER A 51 9.23 11.79 9.81
N GLY A 52 8.63 11.44 8.65
CA GLY A 52 8.58 10.08 8.13
C GLY A 52 7.41 9.24 8.66
N GLU A 53 6.57 9.79 9.55
CA GLU A 53 5.41 9.07 10.11
C GLU A 53 4.45 8.55 9.02
N VAL A 54 4.24 9.33 7.95
CA VAL A 54 3.40 8.90 6.83
C VAL A 54 4.02 7.72 6.08
N ALA A 55 5.35 7.71 5.92
CA ALA A 55 6.06 6.61 5.28
C ALA A 55 6.01 5.34 6.14
N ASP A 56 6.30 5.46 7.43
CA ASP A 56 6.24 4.34 8.39
C ASP A 56 4.83 3.76 8.50
N TYR A 57 3.79 4.62 8.50
CA TYR A 57 2.40 4.17 8.47
C TYR A 57 2.09 3.43 7.17
N TYR A 58 2.54 3.94 6.01
CA TYR A 58 2.31 3.29 4.72
C TYR A 58 2.99 1.91 4.64
N GLU A 59 4.22 1.76 5.12
CA GLU A 59 4.90 0.47 5.14
C GLU A 59 4.17 -0.56 6.00
N GLN A 60 3.72 -0.17 7.18
CA GLN A 60 2.93 -1.03 8.07
C GLN A 60 1.57 -1.38 7.45
N PHE A 61 0.90 -0.41 6.83
CA PHE A 61 -0.34 -0.62 6.11
C PHE A 61 -0.15 -1.60 4.95
N ALA A 62 0.91 -1.42 4.13
CA ALA A 62 1.18 -2.26 2.98
C ALA A 62 1.40 -3.72 3.39
N ALA A 63 2.18 -3.96 4.47
CA ALA A 63 2.38 -5.29 5.01
C ALA A 63 1.08 -5.94 5.49
N TRP A 64 0.26 -5.18 6.23
CA TRP A 64 -1.05 -5.63 6.66
C TRP A 64 -1.99 -5.90 5.48
N ALA A 65 -2.02 -5.03 4.47
CA ALA A 65 -2.89 -5.14 3.30
C ALA A 65 -2.52 -6.35 2.45
N ILE A 66 -1.22 -6.62 2.25
CA ILE A 66 -0.74 -7.82 1.54
C ILE A 66 -1.26 -9.09 2.21
N LYS A 67 -1.18 -9.16 3.55
CA LYS A 67 -1.68 -10.29 4.34
C LYS A 67 -3.20 -10.39 4.28
N THR A 68 -3.91 -9.27 4.45
CA THR A 68 -5.37 -9.20 4.53
C THR A 68 -6.04 -9.52 3.19
N LEU A 69 -5.43 -9.08 2.08
CA LEU A 69 -5.91 -9.35 0.73
C LEU A 69 -5.51 -10.74 0.21
N GLY A 70 -4.66 -11.47 0.94
CA GLY A 70 -4.18 -12.80 0.53
C GLY A 70 -3.28 -12.78 -0.71
N ILE A 71 -2.60 -11.66 -0.98
CA ILE A 71 -1.83 -11.45 -2.21
C ILE A 71 -0.33 -11.69 -2.04
N ARG A 72 0.10 -12.32 -0.94
CA ARG A 72 1.52 -12.56 -0.62
C ARG A 72 2.27 -13.31 -1.74
N ASP A 73 1.59 -14.24 -2.42
CA ASP A 73 2.15 -14.98 -3.54
C ASP A 73 2.33 -14.13 -4.81
N GLU A 74 1.59 -13.03 -4.93
CA GLU A 74 1.73 -12.03 -6.01
C GLU A 74 2.84 -11.01 -5.72
N VAL A 75 3.26 -10.89 -4.46
CA VAL A 75 4.35 -9.99 -4.05
C VAL A 75 5.70 -10.64 -4.36
N PRO A 76 6.54 -10.01 -5.20
CA PRO A 76 7.89 -10.49 -5.49
C PRO A 76 8.70 -10.64 -4.21
N ALA A 77 9.57 -11.65 -4.14
CA ALA A 77 10.34 -11.95 -2.93
C ALA A 77 11.15 -10.75 -2.39
N TYR A 78 11.67 -9.89 -3.26
CA TYR A 78 12.41 -8.68 -2.88
C TYR A 78 11.54 -7.55 -2.30
N ALA A 79 10.22 -7.64 -2.43
CA ALA A 79 9.25 -6.63 -1.97
C ALA A 79 8.29 -7.20 -0.92
N ARG A 80 8.53 -8.41 -0.42
CA ARG A 80 7.76 -8.98 0.67
C ARG A 80 8.18 -8.27 1.96
N PRO A 81 7.22 -7.75 2.74
CA PRO A 81 7.52 -7.35 4.11
C PRO A 81 7.94 -8.60 4.90
N ASP A 82 9.01 -8.46 5.70
CA ASP A 82 9.62 -9.52 6.51
C ASP A 82 8.65 -10.07 7.58
#